data_AF-X0SE64-F1
#
_entry.id   AF-X0SE64-F1
#
_cell.length_a   1.000
_cell.length_b   1.000
_cell.length_c   1.000
_cell.angle_alpha   90.00
_cell.angle_beta   90.00
_cell.angle_gamma   90.00
#
_symmetry.space_group_name_H-M   'P 1'
#
loop_
_entity.id
_entity.type
_entity.pdbx_description
1 polymer ?
#
loop_
_entity_poly.entity_id
_entity_poly.type
_entity_poly.pdbx_seq_one_letter_code
_entity_poly.pdbx_strand_id
1 'polypeptide(L)'
;ISAVRPREALFVLADEYAPWPQEPSEGGSDFALASGWNSICYSGETKEASVALGEMSDQIAVSYGLAADGTWQRFILGRPELTTMAYVRGFSPLIVLIPPEPESAADYFAQEVSEEFLALQAVLEGEVRNYYGDVAICVADLQTNEQICVNGDALHATGCTINMFSLFVVMEEFIAGRAKPEDWAYWIKIGIGHSSPPQVAIFVRGIKGTLEEGARRADELMQSWGMKDSVSGYIPGYPGQDWRPNILTARETNMILAKL
;
A
#
# COMPACT_ATOMS: atom_id res chain seq x y z
N ILE A 1 15.64 -35.08 0.53
CA ILE A 1 14.60 -34.93 -0.52
C ILE A 1 14.81 -36.06 -1.52
N SER A 2 13.83 -36.95 -1.71
CA SER A 2 13.94 -38.10 -2.62
C SER A 2 13.31 -37.86 -4.00
N ALA A 3 12.56 -36.78 -4.16
CA ALA A 3 12.03 -36.31 -5.45
C ALA A 3 11.77 -34.80 -5.38
N VAL A 4 12.11 -34.07 -6.44
CA VAL A 4 11.71 -32.68 -6.69
C VAL A 4 10.83 -32.72 -7.93
N ARG A 5 9.68 -32.03 -7.93
CA ARG A 5 8.86 -32.01 -9.14
C ARG A 5 9.58 -31.21 -10.23
N PRO A 6 9.40 -31.54 -11.51
CA PRO A 6 10.00 -30.74 -12.56
C PRO A 6 9.63 -29.26 -12.40
N ARG A 7 10.63 -28.37 -12.41
CA ARG A 7 10.52 -26.90 -12.26
C ARG A 7 10.14 -26.35 -10.88
N GLU A 8 10.10 -27.19 -9.84
CA GLU A 8 10.20 -26.67 -8.47
C GLU A 8 11.61 -26.12 -8.25
N ALA A 9 11.71 -24.87 -7.80
CA ALA A 9 12.99 -24.29 -7.47
C ALA A 9 13.52 -24.94 -6.18
N LEU A 10 14.55 -25.76 -6.31
CA LEU A 10 15.26 -26.29 -5.15
C LEU A 10 16.43 -25.37 -4.79
N PHE A 11 16.31 -24.73 -3.62
CA PHE A 11 17.43 -24.05 -2.99
C PHE A 11 18.14 -25.04 -2.06
N VAL A 12 19.37 -25.43 -2.41
CA VAL A 12 20.20 -26.34 -1.60
C VAL A 12 21.30 -25.52 -0.93
N LEU A 13 21.28 -25.48 0.41
CA LEU A 13 22.42 -25.04 1.20
C LEU A 13 23.26 -26.27 1.51
N ALA A 14 24.51 -26.29 1.05
CA ALA A 14 25.49 -27.33 1.34
C ALA A 14 26.74 -26.69 1.97
N ASP A 15 27.32 -27.37 2.95
CA ASP A 15 28.58 -26.99 3.62
C ASP A 15 29.82 -27.40 2.81
N GLU A 16 29.67 -28.30 1.85
CA GLU A 16 30.69 -28.73 0.90
C GLU A 16 30.14 -28.92 -0.53
N TYR A 17 31.05 -29.01 -1.51
CA TYR A 17 30.69 -29.18 -2.92
C TYR A 17 30.03 -30.54 -3.16
N ALA A 18 28.77 -30.53 -3.65
CA ALA A 18 28.04 -31.74 -4.01
C ALA A 18 27.68 -31.72 -5.51
N PRO A 19 28.18 -32.68 -6.33
CA PRO A 19 27.77 -32.79 -7.73
C PRO A 19 26.35 -33.36 -7.82
N TRP A 20 25.44 -32.62 -8.48
CA TRP A 20 24.06 -33.06 -8.70
C TRP A 20 23.68 -32.93 -10.19
N PRO A 21 23.60 -34.05 -10.95
CA PRO A 21 23.14 -34.02 -12.33
C PRO A 21 21.62 -33.83 -12.41
N GLN A 22 21.17 -32.90 -13.25
CA GLN A 22 19.75 -32.67 -13.53
C GLN A 22 19.48 -32.78 -15.05
N GLU A 23 18.30 -33.30 -15.42
CA GLU A 23 17.77 -33.24 -16.78
C GLU A 23 16.58 -32.26 -16.81
N PRO A 24 16.54 -31.28 -17.73
CA PRO A 24 15.41 -30.36 -17.84
C PRO A 24 14.16 -31.06 -18.39
N SER A 25 12.99 -30.80 -17.80
CA SER A 25 11.70 -31.24 -18.35
C SER A 25 11.13 -30.20 -19.33
N GLU A 26 10.79 -30.62 -20.56
CA GLU A 26 10.10 -29.78 -21.54
C GLU A 26 8.59 -29.60 -21.24
N GLY A 27 8.00 -28.46 -21.64
CA GLY A 27 6.56 -28.14 -21.52
C GLY A 27 6.21 -27.11 -20.43
N GLY A 28 5.84 -25.87 -20.80
CA GLY A 28 5.43 -24.82 -19.87
C GLY A 28 3.96 -24.42 -20.01
N SER A 29 3.24 -24.49 -18.90
CA SER A 29 2.01 -23.74 -18.64
C SER A 29 2.35 -22.49 -17.83
N ASP A 30 1.53 -21.44 -17.95
CA ASP A 30 1.60 -20.28 -17.06
C ASP A 30 1.35 -20.72 -15.61
N PHE A 31 2.21 -20.28 -14.69
CA PHE A 31 2.04 -20.52 -13.25
C PHE A 31 1.70 -19.20 -12.57
N ALA A 32 0.60 -19.19 -11.81
CA ALA A 32 0.25 -18.07 -10.95
C ALA A 32 1.26 -17.96 -9.80
N LEU A 33 1.85 -16.79 -9.61
CA LEU A 33 2.73 -16.51 -8.48
C LEU A 33 1.90 -16.07 -7.28
N ALA A 34 2.30 -16.51 -6.08
CA ALA A 34 1.64 -16.09 -4.84
C ALA A 34 2.17 -14.71 -4.40
N SER A 35 1.40 -13.97 -3.61
CA SER A 35 1.93 -12.82 -2.87
C SER A 35 3.10 -13.25 -1.98
N GLY A 36 4.14 -12.41 -1.91
CA GLY A 36 5.36 -12.67 -1.16
C GLY A 36 6.52 -13.21 -2.02
N TRP A 37 7.46 -13.91 -1.37
CA TRP A 37 8.67 -14.41 -2.01
C TRP A 37 8.40 -15.69 -2.81
N ASN A 38 8.71 -15.66 -4.10
CA ASN A 38 8.64 -16.79 -5.00
C ASN A 38 10.02 -17.10 -5.55
N SER A 39 10.30 -18.38 -5.83
CA SER A 39 11.52 -18.81 -6.50
C SER A 39 11.15 -19.38 -7.85
N ILE A 40 11.67 -18.76 -8.91
CA ILE A 40 11.32 -19.06 -10.31
C ILE A 40 12.57 -19.42 -11.11
N CYS A 41 12.39 -20.18 -12.19
CA CYS A 41 13.45 -20.43 -13.16
C CYS A 41 13.16 -19.63 -14.43
N TYR A 42 13.99 -18.63 -14.70
CA TYR A 42 13.89 -17.87 -15.94
C TYR A 42 14.36 -18.75 -17.11
N SER A 43 13.44 -19.14 -17.99
CA SER A 43 13.70 -20.10 -19.09
C SER A 43 13.89 -19.45 -20.47
N GLY A 44 13.90 -18.10 -20.53
CA GLY A 44 14.11 -17.36 -21.78
C GLY A 44 15.59 -17.22 -22.17
N GLU A 45 15.85 -16.59 -23.31
CA GLU A 45 17.22 -16.23 -23.72
C GLU A 45 17.83 -15.18 -22.77
N THR A 46 19.16 -15.11 -22.72
CA THR A 46 19.84 -14.06 -21.96
C THR A 46 19.50 -12.69 -22.55
N LYS A 47 18.87 -11.82 -21.76
CA LYS A 47 18.49 -10.46 -22.17
C LYS A 47 18.59 -9.48 -21.00
N GLU A 48 18.47 -8.19 -21.31
CA GLU A 48 18.46 -7.13 -20.29
C GLU A 48 17.37 -7.40 -19.25
N ALA A 49 17.65 -7.12 -17.98
CA ALA A 49 16.73 -7.46 -16.89
C ALA A 49 15.35 -6.80 -17.03
N SER A 50 15.31 -5.56 -17.55
CA SER A 50 14.08 -4.84 -17.88
C SER A 50 13.22 -5.54 -18.94
N VAL A 51 13.85 -6.20 -19.92
CA VAL A 51 13.16 -6.94 -20.99
C VAL A 51 12.85 -8.38 -20.56
N ALA A 52 13.69 -8.96 -19.70
CA ALA A 52 13.47 -10.29 -19.13
C ALA A 52 12.27 -10.33 -18.19
N LEU A 53 12.18 -9.33 -17.32
CA LEU A 53 11.15 -9.22 -16.27
C LEU A 53 10.01 -8.28 -16.66
N GLY A 54 10.09 -7.66 -17.85
CA GLY A 54 9.12 -6.66 -18.31
C GLY A 54 7.69 -7.20 -18.42
N GLU A 55 7.53 -8.45 -18.82
CA GLU A 55 6.21 -9.11 -18.91
C GLU A 55 5.58 -9.36 -17.53
N MET A 56 6.36 -9.30 -16.45
CA MET A 56 5.92 -9.46 -15.06
C MET A 56 6.08 -8.16 -14.26
N SER A 57 6.31 -7.04 -14.94
CA SER A 57 6.67 -5.77 -14.31
C SER A 57 5.56 -5.18 -13.44
N ASP A 58 4.32 -5.55 -13.71
CA ASP A 58 3.14 -5.21 -12.91
C ASP A 58 3.02 -6.05 -11.62
N GLN A 59 3.65 -7.21 -11.59
CA GLN A 59 3.54 -8.18 -10.49
C GLN A 59 4.79 -8.23 -9.60
N ILE A 60 5.94 -7.75 -10.04
CA ILE A 60 7.20 -7.89 -9.29
C ILE A 60 7.63 -6.56 -8.65
N ALA A 61 7.77 -6.55 -7.33
CA ALA A 61 8.37 -5.43 -6.59
C ALA A 61 9.90 -5.45 -6.68
N VAL A 62 10.52 -6.63 -6.57
CA VAL A 62 11.97 -6.81 -6.69
C VAL A 62 12.31 -8.23 -7.15
N SER A 63 13.38 -8.37 -7.95
CA SER A 63 13.97 -9.66 -8.32
C SER A 63 15.43 -9.73 -7.88
N TYR A 64 15.85 -10.90 -7.40
CA TYR A 64 17.23 -11.24 -7.05
C TYR A 64 17.70 -12.44 -7.85
N GLY A 65 18.98 -12.42 -8.22
CA GLY A 65 19.65 -13.50 -8.93
C GLY A 65 21.09 -13.59 -8.48
N LEU A 66 21.64 -14.80 -8.54
CA LEU A 66 23.04 -15.04 -8.19
C LEU A 66 23.91 -14.96 -9.45
N ALA A 67 24.88 -14.07 -9.46
CA ALA A 67 25.85 -13.97 -10.54
C ALA A 67 26.85 -15.13 -10.52
N ALA A 68 27.58 -15.31 -11.62
CA ALA A 68 28.56 -16.39 -11.76
C ALA A 68 29.73 -16.30 -10.76
N ASP A 69 30.00 -15.12 -10.21
CA ASP A 69 31.00 -14.88 -9.17
C ASP A 69 30.44 -15.10 -7.75
N GLY A 70 29.18 -15.55 -7.62
CA GLY A 70 28.51 -15.75 -6.34
C GLY A 70 27.97 -14.46 -5.71
N THR A 71 28.02 -13.32 -6.40
CA THR A 71 27.44 -12.07 -5.89
C THR A 71 25.94 -12.02 -6.15
N TRP A 72 25.18 -11.54 -5.17
CA TRP A 72 23.76 -11.27 -5.35
C TRP A 72 23.55 -10.00 -6.16
N GLN A 73 22.79 -10.12 -7.24
CA GLN A 73 22.34 -9.02 -8.07
C GLN A 73 20.84 -8.81 -7.85
N ARG A 74 20.38 -7.57 -7.99
CA ARG A 74 18.96 -7.22 -7.85
C ARG A 74 18.46 -6.34 -8.97
N PHE A 75 17.20 -6.51 -9.34
CA PHE A 75 16.46 -5.65 -10.25
C PHE A 75 15.25 -5.08 -9.53
N ILE A 76 15.13 -3.75 -9.50
CA ILE A 76 13.99 -3.03 -8.91
C ILE A 76 13.43 -2.10 -9.98
N LEU A 77 12.20 -2.34 -10.39
CA LEU A 77 11.55 -1.59 -11.44
C LEU A 77 11.44 -0.10 -11.06
N GLY A 78 11.78 0.79 -12.00
CA GLY A 78 11.73 2.24 -11.77
C GLY A 78 12.78 2.80 -10.81
N ARG A 79 13.69 1.96 -10.28
CA ARG A 79 14.75 2.35 -9.33
C ARG A 79 16.12 1.96 -9.87
N PRO A 80 16.60 2.58 -10.97
CA PRO A 80 17.87 2.24 -11.60
C PRO A 80 19.06 2.44 -10.64
N GLU A 81 18.97 3.38 -9.70
CA GLU A 81 19.98 3.64 -8.68
C GLU A 81 20.13 2.49 -7.66
N LEU A 82 19.11 1.64 -7.55
CA LEU A 82 19.13 0.47 -6.70
C LEU A 82 19.31 -0.84 -7.49
N THR A 83 19.30 -0.81 -8.81
CA THR A 83 19.42 -2.01 -9.66
C THR A 83 20.89 -2.33 -9.93
N THR A 84 21.28 -3.58 -9.67
CA THR A 84 22.62 -4.11 -9.97
C THR A 84 22.60 -5.25 -10.97
N MET A 85 21.43 -5.82 -11.26
CA MET A 85 21.24 -6.86 -12.27
C MET A 85 20.96 -6.23 -13.63
N ALA A 86 21.97 -6.17 -14.49
CA ALA A 86 21.83 -5.63 -15.84
C ALA A 86 21.19 -6.64 -16.82
N TYR A 87 21.48 -7.94 -16.65
CA TYR A 87 21.02 -9.01 -17.52
C TYR A 87 20.53 -10.19 -16.70
N VAL A 88 19.48 -10.86 -17.19
CA VAL A 88 19.04 -12.16 -16.69
C VAL A 88 19.51 -13.21 -17.68
N ARG A 89 20.28 -14.19 -17.21
CA ARG A 89 20.77 -15.28 -18.07
C ARG A 89 19.72 -16.36 -18.21
N GLY A 90 19.64 -16.96 -19.39
CA GLY A 90 18.77 -18.12 -19.60
C GLY A 90 19.05 -19.24 -18.61
N PHE A 91 17.98 -19.88 -18.15
CA PHE A 91 17.96 -20.93 -17.12
C PHE A 91 18.49 -20.50 -15.74
N SER A 92 18.46 -19.20 -15.43
CA SER A 92 18.86 -18.73 -14.10
C SER A 92 17.73 -18.84 -13.08
N PRO A 93 18.04 -19.30 -11.85
CA PRO A 93 17.11 -19.18 -10.74
C PRO A 93 17.01 -17.72 -10.31
N LEU A 94 15.79 -17.25 -10.07
CA LEU A 94 15.50 -15.93 -9.54
C LEU A 94 14.61 -16.05 -8.31
N ILE A 95 14.86 -15.18 -7.33
CA ILE A 95 13.96 -14.96 -6.20
C ILE A 95 13.20 -13.66 -6.49
N VAL A 96 11.88 -13.72 -6.59
CA VAL A 96 11.03 -12.56 -6.90
C VAL A 96 10.07 -12.27 -5.75
N LEU A 97 9.88 -11.00 -5.44
CA LEU A 97 8.87 -10.54 -4.49
C LEU A 97 7.65 -10.05 -5.27
N ILE A 98 6.53 -10.72 -5.08
CA ILE A 98 5.23 -10.26 -5.56
C ILE A 98 4.61 -9.45 -4.42
N PRO A 99 4.32 -8.15 -4.59
CA PRO A 99 3.64 -7.41 -3.55
C PRO A 99 2.24 -8.01 -3.36
N PRO A 100 1.67 -7.94 -2.14
CA PRO A 100 0.25 -8.23 -1.99
C PRO A 100 -0.55 -7.35 -2.96
N GLU A 101 -1.62 -7.90 -3.53
CA GLU A 101 -2.61 -7.05 -4.20
C GLU A 101 -3.01 -5.94 -3.20
N PRO A 102 -3.19 -4.69 -3.66
CA PRO A 102 -3.71 -3.66 -2.78
C PRO A 102 -5.09 -4.12 -2.30
N GLU A 103 -5.14 -4.62 -1.07
CA GLU A 103 -6.36 -5.11 -0.44
C GLU A 103 -7.42 -4.03 -0.57
N SER A 104 -8.57 -4.40 -1.12
CA SER A 104 -9.70 -3.50 -1.14
C SER A 104 -10.14 -3.20 0.30
N ALA A 105 -10.85 -2.10 0.51
CA ALA A 105 -11.38 -1.77 1.83
C ALA A 105 -12.26 -2.90 2.43
N ALA A 106 -12.81 -3.78 1.59
CA ALA A 106 -13.62 -4.91 2.01
C ALA A 106 -12.81 -6.10 2.56
N ASP A 107 -11.51 -6.20 2.25
CA ASP A 107 -10.72 -7.41 2.52
C ASP A 107 -9.86 -7.33 3.80
N TYR A 108 -9.72 -6.14 4.39
CA TYR A 108 -8.87 -5.94 5.56
C TYR A 108 -9.46 -6.51 6.85
N PHE A 109 -10.77 -6.35 7.06
CA PHE A 109 -11.43 -6.77 8.29
C PHE A 109 -11.88 -8.23 8.23
N ALA A 110 -12.04 -8.84 9.40
CA ALA A 110 -12.53 -10.21 9.54
C ALA A 110 -13.85 -10.41 8.75
N GLN A 111 -13.92 -11.51 8.00
CA GLN A 111 -15.12 -11.87 7.22
C GLN A 111 -16.29 -12.28 8.11
N GLU A 112 -16.00 -12.84 9.28
CA GLU A 112 -16.98 -13.17 10.30
C GLU A 112 -16.90 -12.14 11.43
N VAL A 113 -18.07 -11.69 11.89
CA VAL A 113 -18.21 -10.70 12.97
C VAL A 113 -18.89 -11.38 14.16
N SER A 114 -18.31 -11.24 15.35
CA SER A 114 -18.85 -11.81 16.59
C SER A 114 -20.28 -11.38 16.90
N GLU A 115 -21.02 -12.23 17.63
CA GLU A 115 -22.39 -11.91 18.07
C GLU A 115 -22.45 -10.63 18.94
N GLU A 116 -21.42 -10.39 19.75
CA GLU A 116 -21.29 -9.18 20.57
C GLU A 116 -21.20 -7.93 19.68
N PHE A 117 -20.38 -7.98 18.63
CA PHE A 117 -20.19 -6.83 17.78
C PHE A 117 -21.39 -6.60 16.84
N LEU A 118 -22.07 -7.66 16.40
CA LEU A 118 -23.37 -7.56 15.73
C LEU A 118 -24.45 -6.96 16.66
N ALA A 119 -24.45 -7.30 17.94
CA ALA A 119 -25.37 -6.69 18.91
C ALA A 119 -25.11 -5.18 19.05
N LEU A 120 -23.84 -4.75 19.05
CA LEU A 120 -23.49 -3.32 19.02
C LEU A 120 -24.00 -2.65 17.73
N GLN A 121 -23.85 -3.29 16.57
CA GLN A 121 -24.35 -2.76 15.31
C GLN A 121 -25.86 -2.50 15.37
N ALA A 122 -26.63 -3.47 15.88
CA ALA A 122 -28.08 -3.33 16.02
C ALA A 122 -28.49 -2.16 16.95
N VAL A 123 -27.72 -1.91 18.02
CA VAL A 123 -27.92 -0.75 18.89
C VAL A 123 -27.65 0.55 18.11
N LEU A 124 -26.53 0.63 17.40
CA LEU A 124 -26.17 1.80 16.59
C LEU A 124 -27.20 2.10 15.50
N GLU A 125 -27.75 1.07 14.84
CA GLU A 125 -28.85 1.22 13.89
C GLU A 125 -30.13 1.77 14.54
N GLY A 126 -30.41 1.39 15.78
CA GLY A 126 -31.48 1.96 16.59
C GLY A 126 -31.27 3.45 16.84
N GLU A 127 -30.08 3.85 17.29
CA GLU A 127 -29.72 5.23 17.58
C GLU A 127 -29.74 6.11 16.32
N VAL A 128 -29.13 5.65 15.22
CA VAL A 128 -29.08 6.38 13.95
C VAL A 128 -30.49 6.62 13.39
N ARG A 129 -31.39 5.64 13.46
CA ARG A 129 -32.79 5.81 12.99
C ARG A 129 -33.56 6.88 13.77
N ASN A 130 -33.23 7.10 15.03
CA ASN A 130 -33.89 8.08 15.89
C ASN A 130 -33.17 9.44 15.90
N TYR A 131 -32.03 9.55 15.24
CA TYR A 131 -31.26 10.78 15.17
C TYR A 131 -31.81 11.74 14.11
N TYR A 132 -31.82 13.04 14.42
CA TYR A 132 -32.19 14.06 13.44
C TYR A 132 -30.96 14.46 12.62
N GLY A 133 -30.73 13.78 11.50
CA GLY A 133 -29.65 14.08 10.57
C GLY A 133 -29.22 12.86 9.75
N ASP A 134 -28.31 13.09 8.81
CA ASP A 134 -27.59 12.01 8.13
C ASP A 134 -26.38 11.61 8.98
N VAL A 135 -26.26 10.32 9.28
CA VAL A 135 -25.25 9.77 10.18
C VAL A 135 -24.74 8.46 9.61
N ALA A 136 -23.42 8.38 9.46
CA ALA A 136 -22.68 7.15 9.24
C ALA A 136 -21.75 6.88 10.41
N ILE A 137 -21.70 5.62 10.85
CA ILE A 137 -20.83 5.16 11.93
C ILE A 137 -20.16 3.88 11.46
N CYS A 138 -18.85 3.80 11.63
CA CYS A 138 -18.12 2.54 11.55
C CYS A 138 -17.31 2.38 12.82
N VAL A 139 -17.22 1.14 13.31
CA VAL A 139 -16.44 0.78 14.48
C VAL A 139 -15.55 -0.38 14.07
N ALA A 140 -14.26 -0.29 14.37
CA ALA A 140 -13.33 -1.41 14.28
C ALA A 140 -12.85 -1.81 15.67
N ASP A 141 -12.74 -3.12 15.89
CA ASP A 141 -11.98 -3.67 17.00
C ASP A 141 -10.57 -3.99 16.49
N LEU A 142 -9.57 -3.24 16.98
CA LEU A 142 -8.17 -3.40 16.57
C LEU A 142 -7.52 -4.68 17.10
N GLN A 143 -8.12 -5.36 18.09
CA GLN A 143 -7.57 -6.59 18.66
C GLN A 143 -7.99 -7.83 17.87
N THR A 144 -9.26 -7.85 17.46
CA THR A 144 -9.87 -8.97 16.73
C THR A 144 -9.92 -8.73 15.22
N ASN A 145 -9.61 -7.49 14.79
CA ASN A 145 -9.72 -7.03 13.42
C ASN A 145 -11.14 -7.17 12.86
N GLU A 146 -12.17 -7.10 13.70
CA GLU A 146 -13.56 -7.06 13.27
C GLU A 146 -13.96 -5.61 12.90
N GLN A 147 -15.01 -5.47 12.07
CA GLN A 147 -15.64 -4.18 11.79
C GLN A 147 -17.16 -4.30 11.68
N ILE A 148 -17.86 -3.28 12.17
CA ILE A 148 -19.28 -3.02 11.85
C ILE A 148 -19.45 -1.61 11.30
N CYS A 149 -20.49 -1.42 10.48
CA CYS A 149 -20.84 -0.12 9.94
C CYS A 149 -22.35 0.06 9.85
N VAL A 150 -22.83 1.25 10.17
CA VAL A 150 -24.19 1.73 9.93
C VAL A 150 -24.08 2.90 8.95
N ASN A 151 -24.71 2.78 7.77
CA ASN A 151 -24.58 3.74 6.66
C ASN A 151 -23.14 4.05 6.26
N GLY A 152 -22.21 3.10 6.42
CA GLY A 152 -20.76 3.34 6.32
C GLY A 152 -20.27 3.96 5.02
N ASP A 153 -21.01 3.72 3.92
CA ASP A 153 -20.69 4.15 2.56
C ASP A 153 -21.30 5.52 2.20
N ALA A 154 -22.04 6.15 3.13
CA ALA A 154 -22.62 7.47 2.90
C ALA A 154 -21.54 8.56 2.82
N LEU A 155 -21.67 9.41 1.80
CA LEU A 155 -20.74 10.50 1.50
C LEU A 155 -20.97 11.68 2.44
N HIS A 156 -20.00 11.99 3.29
CA HIS A 156 -20.11 13.10 4.23
C HIS A 156 -19.06 14.18 3.98
N ALA A 157 -19.47 15.44 4.10
CA ALA A 157 -18.54 16.55 4.19
C ALA A 157 -17.70 16.41 5.45
N THR A 158 -16.39 16.59 5.31
CA THR A 158 -15.41 16.08 6.29
C THR A 158 -15.20 16.98 7.49
N GLY A 159 -15.55 18.27 7.35
CA GLY A 159 -15.03 19.31 8.25
C GLY A 159 -13.51 19.22 8.40
N CYS A 160 -13.01 19.40 9.61
CA CYS A 160 -11.57 19.37 9.93
C CYS A 160 -10.94 17.98 9.91
N THR A 161 -11.72 16.89 9.86
CA THR A 161 -11.19 15.51 9.83
C THR A 161 -10.24 15.30 8.65
N ILE A 162 -10.47 15.97 7.52
CA ILE A 162 -9.60 15.89 6.33
C ILE A 162 -8.18 16.41 6.58
N ASN A 163 -7.95 17.26 7.59
CA ASN A 163 -6.61 17.77 7.92
C ASN A 163 -5.62 16.63 8.25
N MET A 164 -6.13 15.49 8.70
CA MET A 164 -5.32 14.31 8.95
C MET A 164 -4.64 13.79 7.68
N PHE A 165 -5.32 13.83 6.53
CA PHE A 165 -4.72 13.43 5.25
C PHE A 165 -3.65 14.42 4.79
N SER A 166 -3.79 15.71 5.14
CA SER A 166 -2.71 16.69 4.95
C SER A 166 -1.49 16.41 5.83
N LEU A 167 -1.68 15.86 7.03
CA LEU A 167 -0.58 15.39 7.89
C LEU A 167 0.14 14.20 7.23
N PHE A 168 -0.59 13.21 6.70
CA PHE A 168 0.02 12.05 6.08
C PHE A 168 0.88 12.41 4.88
N VAL A 169 0.46 13.37 4.06
CA VAL A 169 1.27 13.89 2.93
C VAL A 169 2.63 14.42 3.41
N VAL A 170 2.68 15.11 4.55
CA VAL A 170 3.96 15.63 5.06
C VAL A 170 4.77 14.58 5.81
N MET A 171 4.12 13.55 6.36
CA MET A 171 4.81 12.39 6.92
C MET A 171 5.62 11.64 5.85
N GLU A 172 5.13 11.54 4.61
CA GLU A 172 5.92 10.95 3.50
C GLU A 172 7.28 11.66 3.31
N GLU A 173 7.30 12.98 3.49
CA GLU A 173 8.51 13.80 3.36
C GLU A 173 9.46 13.62 4.56
N PHE A 174 8.90 13.39 5.75
CA PHE A 174 9.68 13.02 6.94
C PHE A 174 10.31 11.64 6.80
N ILE A 175 9.54 10.65 6.37
CA ILE A 175 10.01 9.28 6.13
C ILE A 175 11.10 9.26 5.06
N ALA A 176 10.96 10.08 4.01
CA ALA A 176 11.96 10.20 2.95
C ALA A 176 13.18 11.04 3.34
N GLY A 177 13.22 11.63 4.54
CA GLY A 177 14.33 12.48 5.01
C GLY A 177 14.44 13.82 4.29
N ARG A 178 13.38 14.25 3.57
CA ARG A 178 13.34 15.53 2.83
C ARG A 178 12.87 16.70 3.70
N ALA A 179 12.19 16.41 4.81
CA ALA A 179 11.85 17.36 5.86
C ALA A 179 12.03 16.72 7.24
N LYS A 180 12.05 17.52 8.30
CA LYS A 180 12.20 17.02 9.68
C LYS A 180 11.00 17.42 10.54
N PRO A 181 10.39 16.50 11.30
CA PRO A 181 9.23 16.82 12.14
C PRO A 181 9.47 17.98 13.13
N GLU A 182 10.66 18.07 13.72
CA GLU A 182 11.02 19.10 14.69
C GLU A 182 10.95 20.51 14.13
N ASP A 183 11.28 20.70 12.86
CA ASP A 183 11.23 22.00 12.19
C ASP A 183 9.78 22.47 12.01
N TRP A 184 8.82 21.54 11.98
CA TRP A 184 7.41 21.81 11.70
C TRP A 184 6.48 21.59 12.90
N ALA A 185 7.03 21.23 14.06
CA ALA A 185 6.28 20.76 15.22
C ALA A 185 5.22 21.75 15.72
N TYR A 186 5.51 23.06 15.71
CA TYR A 186 4.56 24.09 16.12
C TYR A 186 3.31 24.09 15.22
N TRP A 187 3.50 24.14 13.91
CA TRP A 187 2.40 24.21 12.94
C TRP A 187 1.59 22.92 12.90
N ILE A 188 2.24 21.76 13.03
CA ILE A 188 1.54 20.48 13.13
C ILE A 188 0.70 20.42 14.41
N LYS A 189 1.27 20.79 15.56
CA LYS A 189 0.57 20.79 16.85
C LYS A 189 -0.68 21.68 16.81
N ILE A 190 -0.57 22.90 16.29
CA ILE A 190 -1.72 23.80 16.23
C ILE A 190 -2.67 23.43 15.09
N GLY A 191 -2.15 23.08 13.92
CA GLY A 191 -2.94 22.74 12.74
C GLY A 191 -3.81 21.50 12.95
N ILE A 192 -3.21 20.43 13.45
CA ILE A 192 -3.90 19.17 13.71
C ILE A 192 -4.53 19.18 15.10
N GLY A 193 -3.73 19.41 16.14
CA GLY A 193 -4.19 19.30 17.53
C GLY A 193 -5.27 20.31 17.93
N HIS A 194 -5.28 21.49 17.31
CA HIS A 194 -6.33 22.50 17.55
C HIS A 194 -7.24 22.70 16.32
N SER A 195 -7.15 21.82 15.31
CA SER A 195 -7.94 21.91 14.07
C SER A 195 -7.91 23.30 13.43
N SER A 196 -6.72 23.89 13.26
CA SER A 196 -6.53 25.24 12.74
C SER A 196 -6.11 25.23 11.27
N PRO A 197 -7.03 25.44 10.30
CA PRO A 197 -6.69 25.35 8.88
C PRO A 197 -5.56 26.29 8.40
N PRO A 198 -5.41 27.53 8.91
CA PRO A 198 -4.27 28.37 8.54
C PRO A 198 -2.91 27.74 8.85
N GLN A 199 -2.80 26.99 9.94
CA GLN A 199 -1.53 26.34 10.30
C GLN A 199 -1.29 25.09 9.46
N VAL A 200 -2.36 24.38 9.08
CA VAL A 200 -2.30 23.30 8.09
C VAL A 200 -1.77 23.81 6.76
N ALA A 201 -2.31 24.93 6.27
CA ALA A 201 -1.85 25.56 5.04
C ALA A 201 -0.36 25.96 5.10
N ILE A 202 0.13 26.45 6.25
CA ILE A 202 1.55 26.82 6.41
C ILE A 202 2.45 25.60 6.25
N PHE A 203 2.24 24.52 6.99
CA PHE A 203 3.15 23.37 6.91
C PHE A 203 3.03 22.62 5.58
N VAL A 204 1.82 22.50 5.02
CA VAL A 204 1.63 21.87 3.71
C VAL A 204 2.36 22.65 2.63
N ARG A 205 2.15 23.98 2.55
CA ARG A 205 2.83 24.82 1.56
C ARG A 205 4.35 24.80 1.78
N GLY A 206 4.79 24.87 3.02
CA GLY A 206 6.21 24.90 3.36
C GLY A 206 6.95 23.62 2.96
N ILE A 207 6.30 22.47 3.06
CA ILE A 207 6.90 21.16 2.79
C ILE A 207 6.68 20.72 1.32
N LYS A 208 5.47 20.91 0.78
CA LYS A 208 5.10 20.47 -0.59
C LYS A 208 5.23 21.55 -1.65
N GLY A 209 5.52 22.79 -1.25
CA GLY A 209 5.65 23.95 -2.15
C GLY A 209 4.34 24.69 -2.38
N THR A 210 3.23 24.00 -2.68
CA THR A 210 1.91 24.62 -2.90
C THR A 210 0.80 23.88 -2.14
N LEU A 211 -0.35 24.54 -1.96
CA LEU A 211 -1.51 23.91 -1.30
C LEU A 211 -2.22 22.93 -2.22
N GLU A 212 -2.27 23.27 -3.51
CA GLU A 212 -2.82 22.46 -4.58
C GLU A 212 -2.04 21.14 -4.70
N GLU A 213 -0.71 21.20 -4.63
CA GLU A 213 0.13 20.01 -4.65
C GLU A 213 -0.08 19.14 -3.41
N GLY A 214 -0.21 19.77 -2.24
CA GLY A 214 -0.53 19.06 -1.00
C GLY A 214 -1.89 18.36 -1.04
N ALA A 215 -2.92 19.04 -1.54
CA ALA A 215 -4.27 18.47 -1.67
C ALA A 215 -4.30 17.33 -2.73
N ARG A 216 -3.72 17.57 -3.92
CA ARG A 216 -3.60 16.55 -4.97
C ARG A 216 -2.88 15.30 -4.45
N ARG A 217 -1.77 15.48 -3.73
CA ARG A 217 -1.03 14.35 -3.16
C ARG A 217 -1.82 13.63 -2.07
N ALA A 218 -2.63 14.33 -1.26
CA ALA A 218 -3.51 13.71 -0.28
C ALA A 218 -4.57 12.84 -0.96
N ASP A 219 -5.18 13.34 -2.04
CA ASP A 219 -6.15 12.58 -2.84
C ASP A 219 -5.49 11.31 -3.41
N GLU A 220 -4.32 11.43 -4.04
CA GLU A 220 -3.58 10.29 -4.58
C GLU A 220 -3.21 9.26 -3.52
N LEU A 221 -2.84 9.72 -2.33
CA LEU A 221 -2.50 8.85 -1.22
C LEU A 221 -3.74 8.07 -0.75
N MET A 222 -4.87 8.76 -0.57
CA MET A 222 -6.16 8.13 -0.26
C MET A 222 -6.56 7.07 -1.29
N GLN A 223 -6.46 7.41 -2.59
CA GLN A 223 -6.74 6.46 -3.68
C GLN A 223 -5.78 5.27 -3.65
N SER A 224 -4.49 5.50 -3.39
CA SER A 224 -3.49 4.44 -3.30
C SER A 224 -3.73 3.47 -2.14
N TRP A 225 -4.44 3.93 -1.09
CA TRP A 225 -4.88 3.09 0.02
C TRP A 225 -6.25 2.42 -0.21
N GLY A 226 -6.84 2.60 -1.40
CA GLY A 226 -8.11 1.99 -1.76
C GLY A 226 -9.35 2.77 -1.33
N MET A 227 -9.21 4.04 -0.93
CA MET A 227 -10.35 4.93 -0.67
C MET A 227 -10.89 5.48 -2.00
N LYS A 228 -11.84 4.79 -2.63
CA LYS A 228 -12.37 5.08 -3.97
C LYS A 228 -13.47 6.14 -3.94
N ASP A 229 -14.26 6.18 -2.86
CA ASP A 229 -15.42 7.09 -2.75
C ASP A 229 -15.07 8.39 -2.03
N SER A 230 -14.02 8.36 -1.20
CA SER A 230 -13.50 9.52 -0.49
C SER A 230 -12.58 10.40 -1.36
N VAL A 231 -12.61 11.71 -1.13
CA VAL A 231 -11.87 12.72 -1.91
C VAL A 231 -11.26 13.78 -0.99
N SER A 232 -9.99 14.12 -1.23
CA SER A 232 -9.32 15.29 -0.66
C SER A 232 -9.09 16.34 -1.73
N GLY A 233 -10.08 17.21 -1.95
CA GLY A 233 -10.03 18.18 -3.04
C GLY A 233 -9.30 19.48 -2.70
N TYR A 234 -9.19 19.86 -1.43
CA TYR A 234 -8.53 21.10 -1.01
C TYR A 234 -8.16 21.12 0.48
N ILE A 235 -7.22 21.99 0.87
CA ILE A 235 -6.92 22.28 2.28
C ILE A 235 -8.06 23.14 2.85
N PRO A 236 -8.71 22.77 3.97
CA PRO A 236 -9.89 23.49 4.48
C PRO A 236 -9.70 25.01 4.57
N GLY A 237 -10.66 25.77 4.03
CA GLY A 237 -10.59 27.23 3.96
C GLY A 237 -9.71 27.81 2.85
N TYR A 238 -9.05 26.96 2.06
CA TYR A 238 -8.18 27.36 0.94
C TYR A 238 -8.54 26.58 -0.35
N PRO A 239 -9.73 26.77 -0.92
CA PRO A 239 -10.10 26.15 -2.19
C PRO A 239 -9.24 26.71 -3.33
N GLY A 240 -8.75 25.81 -4.20
CA GLY A 240 -8.11 26.16 -5.47
C GLY A 240 -9.14 26.53 -6.56
N GLN A 241 -8.69 26.75 -7.79
CA GLN A 241 -9.59 27.13 -8.90
C GLN A 241 -10.52 25.99 -9.35
N ASP A 242 -10.03 24.74 -9.35
CA ASP A 242 -10.78 23.54 -9.76
C ASP A 242 -11.02 22.58 -8.58
N TRP A 243 -11.48 23.14 -7.45
CA TRP A 243 -11.63 22.36 -6.21
C TRP A 243 -12.84 21.41 -6.27
N ARG A 244 -12.64 20.20 -5.73
CA ARG A 244 -13.71 19.24 -5.44
C ARG A 244 -14.02 19.29 -3.94
N PRO A 245 -15.27 19.03 -3.50
CA PRO A 245 -15.57 18.96 -2.08
C PRO A 245 -14.72 17.88 -1.41
N ASN A 246 -14.27 18.17 -0.19
CA ASN A 246 -13.69 17.15 0.67
C ASN A 246 -14.82 16.25 1.14
N ILE A 247 -14.70 14.97 0.81
CA ILE A 247 -15.70 13.94 1.09
C ILE A 247 -15.00 12.75 1.72
N LEU A 248 -15.60 12.18 2.76
CA LEU A 248 -15.17 10.92 3.35
C LEU A 248 -16.38 10.00 3.50
N THR A 249 -16.15 8.69 3.35
CA THR A 249 -17.04 7.66 3.89
C THR A 249 -16.52 7.22 5.26
N ALA A 250 -17.43 6.81 6.15
CA ALA A 250 -17.04 6.29 7.45
C ALA A 250 -16.28 4.95 7.30
N ARG A 251 -16.67 4.12 6.32
CA ARG A 251 -16.04 2.82 6.07
C ARG A 251 -14.58 2.96 5.66
N GLU A 252 -14.30 3.74 4.63
CA GLU A 252 -12.94 3.89 4.11
C GLU A 252 -12.04 4.58 5.14
N THR A 253 -12.56 5.60 5.83
CA THR A 253 -11.80 6.30 6.87
C THR A 253 -11.46 5.37 8.03
N ASN A 254 -12.42 4.57 8.50
CA ASN A 254 -12.20 3.61 9.58
C ASN A 254 -11.20 2.52 9.17
N MET A 255 -11.26 2.05 7.93
CA MET A 255 -10.29 1.08 7.40
C MET A 255 -8.87 1.64 7.40
N ILE A 256 -8.66 2.84 6.85
CA ILE A 256 -7.32 3.44 6.83
C ILE A 256 -6.80 3.70 8.23
N LEU A 257 -7.64 4.21 9.12
CA LEU A 257 -7.22 4.48 10.50
C LEU A 257 -6.90 3.22 11.30
N ALA A 258 -7.56 2.09 11.01
CA ALA A 258 -7.24 0.81 11.64
C ALA A 258 -5.91 0.22 11.13
N LYS A 259 -5.52 0.55 9.90
CA LYS A 259 -4.28 0.07 9.26
C LYS A 259 -3.02 0.83 9.68
N LEU A 260 -3.14 2.12 10.03
CA LEU A 260 -2.02 3.03 10.35
C LEU A 260 -1.54 2.88 11.79
#